data_AF-A0A3P6KSQ7-F1
#
_entry.id   AF-A0A3P6KSQ7-F1
#
_cell.length_a   1.000
_cell.length_b   1.000
_cell.length_c   1.000
_cell.angle_alpha   90.00
_cell.angle_beta   90.00
_cell.angle_gamma   90.00
#
_symmetry.space_group_name_H-M   'P 1'
#
loop_
_entity.id
_entity.type
_entity.pdbx_description
1 polymer ?
#
loop_
_entity_poly.entity_id
_entity_poly.type
_entity_poly.pdbx_seq_one_letter_code
_entity_poly.pdbx_strand_id
1 'polypeptide(L)'
;MAETGDVYDALADKYLAIGCSCVSPNDQRLQMLSQMVEEYQVDGVVDVILQACHTYAVESLAIKRHVRQQHNIPYIAIETDYSTSDVGAAQYPCRGLY
;
A
#
# COMPACT_ATOMS: atom_id res chain seq x y z
N MET A 1 23.93 -2.58 23.38
CA MET A 1 24.49 -2.62 22.01
C MET A 1 24.72 -1.17 21.64
N ALA A 2 25.95 -0.78 21.29
CA ALA A 2 26.23 0.61 20.96
C ALA A 2 25.69 0.89 19.56
N GLU A 3 24.77 1.84 19.43
CA GLU A 3 24.30 2.36 18.14
C GLU A 3 25.54 2.92 17.41
N THR A 4 26.04 2.17 16.42
CA THR A 4 27.30 2.46 15.74
C THR A 4 26.99 2.94 14.33
N GLY A 5 27.11 4.25 14.09
CA GLY A 5 26.81 4.91 12.81
C GLY A 5 26.56 6.41 13.00
N ASP A 6 26.67 7.22 11.94
CA ASP A 6 26.21 8.61 12.00
C ASP A 6 24.68 8.61 12.19
N VAL A 7 24.20 9.40 13.16
CA VAL A 7 22.77 9.56 13.44
C VAL A 7 22.03 10.08 12.22
N TYR A 8 22.67 10.92 11.40
CA TYR A 8 22.08 11.45 10.18
C TYR A 8 21.93 10.37 9.10
N ASP A 9 22.91 9.47 8.97
CA ASP A 9 22.83 8.35 8.03
C ASP A 9 21.72 7.37 8.44
N ALA A 10 21.66 7.01 9.72
CA ALA A 10 20.60 6.14 10.23
C ALA A 10 19.19 6.73 10.03
N LEU A 11 19.07 8.06 10.15
CA LEU A 11 17.82 8.77 9.88
C LEU A 11 17.47 8.72 8.39
N ALA A 12 18.42 9.02 7.51
CA ALA A 12 18.24 8.99 6.06
C ALA A 12 17.84 7.59 5.57
N ASP A 13 18.53 6.56 6.04
CA ASP A 13 18.24 5.15 5.72
C ASP A 13 16.82 4.78 6.12
N LYS A 14 16.37 5.21 7.31
CA LYS A 14 15.01 4.97 7.76
C LYS A 14 13.96 5.62 6.86
N TYR A 15 14.19 6.85 6.40
CA TYR A 15 13.25 7.54 5.49
C TYR A 15 13.20 6.90 4.10
N LEU A 16 14.34 6.44 3.59
CA LEU A 16 14.43 5.74 2.31
C LEU A 16 13.82 4.33 2.37
N ALA A 17 13.86 3.70 3.55
CA ALA A 17 13.23 2.40 3.80
C ALA A 17 11.69 2.47 3.91
N ILE A 18 11.07 3.63 3.75
CA ILE A 18 9.61 3.75 3.71
C ILE A 18 9.17 3.40 2.28
N GLY A 19 8.33 2.36 2.15
CA GLY A 19 7.77 1.92 0.86
C GLY A 19 6.74 2.88 0.24
N CYS A 20 7.12 4.14 0.04
CA CYS A 20 6.28 5.18 -0.56
C CYS A 20 6.34 5.10 -2.09
N SER A 21 5.20 5.28 -2.76
CA SER A 21 5.10 5.29 -4.23
C SER A 21 5.93 6.39 -4.93
N CYS A 22 6.40 7.39 -4.17
CA CYS A 22 7.24 8.47 -4.69
C CYS A 22 8.72 8.08 -4.81
N VAL A 23 9.15 6.98 -4.18
CA VAL A 23 10.51 6.47 -4.24
C VAL A 23 10.56 5.41 -5.34
N SER A 24 11.51 5.50 -6.26
CA SER A 24 11.66 4.52 -7.34
C SER A 24 13.11 4.04 -7.40
N PRO A 25 13.36 2.72 -7.47
CA PRO A 25 12.39 1.61 -7.53
C PRO A 25 11.73 1.28 -6.16
N ASN A 26 10.42 1.00 -6.13
CA ASN A 26 9.64 0.76 -4.88
C ASN A 26 9.36 -0.72 -4.58
N ASP A 27 10.34 -1.61 -4.76
CA ASP A 27 10.13 -3.05 -4.54
C ASP A 27 9.82 -3.37 -3.06
N GLN A 28 10.25 -2.50 -2.16
CA GLN A 28 10.05 -2.65 -0.72
C GLN A 28 8.56 -2.64 -0.34
N ARG A 29 7.73 -1.82 -1.00
CA ARG A 29 6.28 -1.79 -0.74
C ARG A 29 5.62 -3.14 -1.03
N LEU A 30 6.02 -3.82 -2.11
CA LEU A 30 5.50 -5.13 -2.48
C LEU A 30 5.92 -6.23 -1.48
N GLN A 31 7.17 -6.16 -1.02
CA GLN A 31 7.68 -7.08 0.00
C GLN A 31 6.95 -6.90 1.33
N MET A 32 6.80 -5.66 1.80
CA MET A 32 6.06 -5.34 3.02
C MET A 32 4.60 -5.79 2.94
N LEU A 33 3.94 -5.58 1.79
CA LEU A 33 2.57 -6.07 1.58
C LEU A 33 2.49 -7.60 1.67
N SER A 34 3.46 -8.32 1.11
CA SER A 34 3.48 -9.78 1.20
C SER A 34 3.68 -10.26 2.63
N GLN A 35 4.62 -9.65 3.35
CA GLN A 35 4.85 -9.94 4.76
C GLN A 35 3.60 -9.71 5.59
N MET A 36 2.89 -8.58 5.39
CA MET A 36 1.64 -8.30 6.09
C MET A 36 0.54 -9.30 5.72
N VAL A 37 0.41 -9.69 4.45
CA VAL A 37 -0.58 -10.69 4.03
C VAL A 37 -0.33 -12.04 4.73
N GLU A 38 0.92 -12.47 4.80
CA GLU A 38 1.33 -13.72 5.44
C GLU A 38 1.21 -13.66 6.97
N GLU A 39 1.63 -12.55 7.60
CA GLU A 39 1.60 -12.41 9.06
C GLU A 39 0.17 -12.31 9.61
N TYR A 40 -0.68 -11.51 8.93
CA TYR A 40 -2.05 -11.26 9.39
C TYR A 40 -3.08 -12.21 8.78
N GLN A 41 -2.69 -13.10 7.85
CA GLN A 41 -3.58 -14.06 7.18
C GLN A 41 -4.82 -13.37 6.60
N VAL A 42 -4.62 -12.27 5.88
CA VAL A 42 -5.73 -11.42 5.44
C VAL A 42 -6.53 -12.07 4.31
N ASP A 43 -7.86 -11.95 4.38
CA ASP A 43 -8.77 -12.46 3.34
C ASP A 43 -8.81 -11.57 2.09
N GLY A 44 -8.23 -10.36 2.14
CA GLY A 44 -8.23 -9.42 1.02
C GLY A 44 -7.51 -8.12 1.33
N VAL A 45 -7.21 -7.36 0.27
CA VAL A 45 -6.52 -6.07 0.35
C VAL A 45 -7.41 -4.97 -0.21
N VAL A 46 -7.57 -3.89 0.56
CA VAL A 46 -8.24 -2.67 0.13
C VAL A 46 -7.20 -1.56 0.01
N ASP A 47 -6.96 -1.10 -1.21
CA ASP A 47 -6.05 0.01 -1.52
C ASP A 47 -6.85 1.31 -1.58
N VAL A 48 -6.53 2.26 -0.70
CA VAL A 48 -7.22 3.55 -0.62
C VAL A 48 -6.31 4.62 -1.25
N ILE A 49 -6.78 5.19 -2.34
CA ILE A 49 -6.03 6.15 -3.15
C ILE A 49 -6.71 7.50 -3.01
N LEU A 50 -5.94 8.52 -2.61
CA LEU A 50 -6.45 9.89 -2.59
C LEU A 50 -6.61 10.41 -4.02
N GLN A 51 -7.73 11.08 -4.31
CA GLN A 51 -7.93 11.75 -5.58
C GLN A 51 -6.75 12.71 -5.86
N ALA A 52 -6.24 12.69 -7.09
CA ALA A 52 -5.01 13.37 -7.54
C ALA A 52 -3.67 12.78 -7.07
N CYS A 53 -3.66 11.64 -6.38
CA CYS A 53 -2.44 10.91 -6.04
C CYS A 53 -1.97 9.99 -7.20
N HIS A 54 -1.37 10.59 -8.23
CA HIS A 54 -1.00 9.90 -9.47
C HIS A 54 -0.02 8.74 -9.27
N THR A 55 0.96 8.88 -8.39
CA THR A 55 1.99 7.84 -8.15
C THR A 55 1.37 6.58 -7.54
N TYR A 56 0.45 6.74 -6.59
CA TYR A 56 -0.30 5.62 -6.02
C TYR A 56 -1.26 5.00 -7.03
N ALA A 57 -1.93 5.81 -7.85
CA ALA A 57 -2.82 5.30 -8.90
C ALA A 57 -2.08 4.43 -9.92
N VAL A 58 -0.89 4.87 -10.37
CA VAL A 58 -0.05 4.10 -11.30
C VAL A 58 0.46 2.81 -10.64
N GLU A 59 0.90 2.89 -9.38
CA GLU A 59 1.42 1.73 -8.65
C GLU A 59 0.33 0.70 -8.28
N SER A 60 -0.92 1.13 -8.11
CA SER A 60 -2.04 0.27 -7.72
C SER A 60 -2.23 -0.93 -8.67
N LEU A 61 -1.92 -0.76 -9.96
CA LEU A 61 -1.97 -1.88 -10.92
C LEU A 61 -0.89 -2.93 -10.63
N ALA A 62 0.32 -2.50 -10.27
CA ALA A 62 1.42 -3.40 -9.92
C ALA A 62 1.11 -4.15 -8.62
N ILE A 63 0.58 -3.45 -7.61
CA ILE A 63 0.15 -4.05 -6.34
C ILE A 63 -0.96 -5.07 -6.57
N LYS A 64 -1.99 -4.71 -7.35
CA LYS A 64 -3.08 -5.64 -7.69
C LYS A 64 -2.55 -6.93 -8.30
N ARG A 65 -1.61 -6.83 -9.24
CA ARG A 65 -0.99 -8.00 -9.89
C ARG A 65 -0.19 -8.82 -8.89
N HIS A 66 0.62 -8.16 -8.07
CA HIS A 66 1.44 -8.81 -7.04
C HIS A 66 0.57 -9.60 -6.05
N VAL A 67 -0.45 -8.97 -5.48
CA VAL A 67 -1.37 -9.59 -4.52
C VAL A 67 -2.13 -10.77 -5.13
N ARG A 68 -2.64 -10.62 -6.36
CA ARG A 68 -3.36 -11.68 -7.06
C ARG A 68 -2.47 -12.86 -7.47
N GLN A 69 -1.24 -12.59 -7.93
CA GLN A 69 -0.34 -13.62 -8.44
C GLN A 69 0.38 -14.38 -7.33
N GLN A 70 0.78 -13.68 -6.26
CA GLN A 70 1.57 -14.29 -5.17
C GLN A 70 0.69 -14.92 -4.09
N HIS A 71 -0.41 -14.25 -3.72
CA HIS A 71 -1.22 -14.63 -2.56
C HIS A 71 -2.62 -15.12 -2.93
N ASN A 72 -3.06 -14.90 -4.17
CA ASN A 72 -4.38 -15.29 -4.69
C ASN A 72 -5.57 -14.74 -3.88
N ILE A 73 -5.39 -13.61 -3.19
CA ILE A 73 -6.43 -12.95 -2.39
C ILE A 73 -7.14 -11.84 -3.18
N PRO A 74 -8.41 -11.51 -2.85
CA PRO A 74 -9.13 -10.40 -3.44
C PRO A 74 -8.46 -9.05 -3.19
N TYR A 75 -8.56 -8.19 -4.20
CA TYR A 75 -7.99 -6.84 -4.20
C TYR A 75 -9.03 -5.86 -4.74
N ILE A 76 -9.27 -4.78 -4.00
CA ILE A 76 -10.11 -3.65 -4.39
C ILE A 76 -9.32 -2.36 -4.20
N ALA A 77 -9.39 -1.47 -5.19
CA ALA A 77 -8.89 -0.11 -5.07
C ALA A 77 -10.08 0.86 -4.98
N ILE A 78 -10.03 1.77 -4.01
CA ILE A 78 -11.03 2.82 -3.78
C ILE A 78 -10.32 4.16 -3.92
N GLU A 79 -10.76 4.96 -4.89
CA GLU A 79 -10.33 6.35 -4.99
C GLU A 79 -11.32 7.22 -4.19
N THR A 80 -10.79 8.10 -3.33
CA THR A 80 -11.59 8.96 -2.46
C THR A 80 -10.94 10.32 -2.31
N ASP A 81 -11.73 11.35 -2.10
CA ASP A 81 -11.27 12.63 -1.60
C ASP A 81 -11.66 12.83 -0.11
N TYR A 82 -11.38 14.02 0.43
CA TYR A 82 -11.79 14.39 1.79
C TYR A 82 -13.25 14.85 1.88
N SER A 83 -13.97 14.89 0.75
CA SER A 83 -15.37 15.28 0.72
C SER A 83 -16.26 14.11 1.14
N THR A 84 -17.45 14.43 1.67
CA THR A 84 -18.44 13.41 2.04
C THR A 84 -19.23 12.88 0.85
N SER A 85 -18.93 13.35 -0.37
CA SER A 85 -19.64 12.99 -1.60
C SER A 85 -19.36 11.54 -2.01
N ASP A 86 -18.16 11.05 -1.71
CA ASP A 86 -17.67 9.74 -2.16
C ASP A 86 -17.96 8.59 -1.19
N VAL A 87 -18.60 8.89 -0.05
CA VAL A 87 -18.91 7.88 0.99
C VAL A 87 -19.74 6.73 0.42
N GLY A 88 -20.65 7.02 -0.52
CA GLY A 88 -21.38 5.99 -1.24
C GLY A 88 -20.46 5.09 -2.06
N ALA A 89 -19.60 5.69 -2.90
CA ALA A 89 -18.69 4.97 -3.79
C ALA A 89 -17.67 4.09 -3.04
N ALA A 90 -17.21 4.52 -1.86
CA ALA A 90 -16.36 3.71 -0.99
C ALA A 90 -17.12 2.58 -0.27
N GLN A 91 -18.40 2.79 0.06
CA GLN A 91 -19.18 1.83 0.85
C GLN A 91 -19.71 0.63 0.05
N TYR A 92 -20.14 0.83 -1.20
CA TYR A 92 -20.66 -0.26 -2.05
C TYR A 92 -19.67 -1.40 -2.34
N PRO A 93 -18.38 -1.16 -2.69
CA PRO A 93 -17.44 -2.23 -3.01
C PRO A 93 -17.06 -3.06 -1.78
N CYS A 94 -16.92 -2.45 -0.60
CA CYS A 94 -16.71 -3.21 0.64
C CYS A 94 -17.92 -4.10 0.97
N ARG A 95 -19.13 -3.70 0.59
CA ARG A 95 -20.36 -4.43 0.90
C ARG A 95 -20.52 -5.76 0.16
N GLY A 96 -19.80 -5.95 -0.94
CA GLY A 96 -19.79 -7.19 -1.73
C GLY A 96 -18.73 -8.21 -1.30
N LEU A 97 -17.97 -7.93 -0.23
CA LEU A 97 -16.93 -8.81 0.32
C LEU A 97 -17.41 -9.64 1.52
N TYR A 98 -18.71 -9.61 1.86
CA TYR A 98 -19.34 -10.45 2.89
C TYR A 98 -20.52 -11.25 2.33
#